data_AF-A0A3E0KB86-F1
#
_entry.id   AF-A0A3E0KB86-F1
#
_cell.length_a   1.000
_cell.length_b   1.000
_cell.length_c   1.000
_cell.angle_alpha   90.00
_cell.angle_beta   90.00
_cell.angle_gamma   90.00
#
_symmetry.space_group_name_H-M   'P 1'
#
loop_
_entity.id
_entity.type
_entity.pdbx_description
1 polymer ?
#
loop_
_entity_poly.entity_id
_entity_poly.type
_entity_poly.pdbx_seq_one_letter_code
_entity_poly.pdbx_strand_id
1 'polypeptide(L)'
;MRDHGPIEPAVCWIHGTAPEAPGVVAQYTGTPERPGRFFHVLGSVAADPSRPDPGRRAALERAGPILYREVIRGFVIDAGRSRWLTHREISQGVLEAIRADRPRSIVGTVTPWPARP
;
A
#
# COMPACT_ATOMS: atom_id res chain seq x y z
N MET A 1 -16.56 -23.63 -3.19
CA MET A 1 -15.32 -24.16 -2.57
C MET A 1 -14.17 -23.28 -3.07
N ARG A 2 -13.18 -22.92 -2.24
CA ARG A 2 -11.99 -22.18 -2.71
C ARG A 2 -10.99 -23.23 -3.21
N ASP A 3 -10.75 -23.29 -4.51
CA ASP A 3 -9.98 -24.38 -5.12
C ASP A 3 -8.45 -24.24 -4.97
N HIS A 4 -7.97 -23.11 -4.45
CA HIS A 4 -6.54 -22.76 -4.46
C HIS A 4 -5.96 -22.32 -3.09
N GLY A 5 -6.70 -22.50 -1.99
CA GLY A 5 -6.29 -21.97 -0.68
C GLY A 5 -6.31 -20.43 -0.59
N PRO A 6 -6.01 -19.84 0.58
CA PRO A 6 -5.98 -18.40 0.76
C PRO A 6 -4.70 -17.77 0.17
N ILE A 7 -4.79 -16.50 -0.28
CA ILE A 7 -3.61 -15.74 -0.69
C ILE A 7 -2.81 -15.35 0.56
N GLU A 8 -1.53 -15.73 0.61
CA GLU A 8 -0.61 -15.37 1.69
C GLU A 8 0.85 -15.17 1.17
N PRO A 9 1.40 -13.93 1.10
CA PRO A 9 0.80 -12.59 1.25
C PRO A 9 0.26 -11.97 -0.06
N ALA A 10 -0.53 -10.89 0.04
CA ALA A 10 -1.02 -10.10 -1.11
C ALA A 10 -0.32 -8.74 -1.23
N VAL A 11 0.13 -8.39 -2.44
CA VAL A 11 0.62 -7.05 -2.80
C VAL A 11 -0.35 -6.44 -3.81
N CYS A 12 -1.08 -5.42 -3.38
CA CYS A 12 -2.14 -4.79 -4.15
C CYS A 12 -1.70 -3.38 -4.58
N TRP A 13 -1.31 -3.25 -5.85
CA TRP A 13 -0.98 -1.96 -6.48
C TRP A 13 -1.97 -1.70 -7.62
N ILE A 14 -3.13 -1.15 -7.28
CA ILE A 14 -4.22 -0.89 -8.23
C ILE A 14 -4.46 0.63 -8.30
N HIS A 15 -4.54 1.14 -9.53
CA HIS A 15 -4.79 2.55 -9.80
C HIS A 15 -6.30 2.85 -9.80
N GLY A 16 -6.67 4.14 -9.86
CA GLY A 16 -8.05 4.61 -9.71
C GLY A 16 -9.07 4.14 -10.75
N THR A 17 -8.68 3.30 -11.71
CA THR A 17 -9.59 2.70 -12.70
C THR A 17 -10.41 1.53 -12.14
N ALA A 18 -10.03 0.97 -10.99
CA ALA A 18 -10.77 -0.11 -10.32
C ALA A 18 -10.73 0.09 -8.78
N PRO A 19 -11.44 1.09 -8.25
CA PRO A 19 -11.38 1.46 -6.83
C PRO A 19 -11.88 0.36 -5.87
N GLU A 20 -12.75 -0.53 -6.33
CA GLU A 20 -13.29 -1.67 -5.58
C GLU A 20 -12.35 -2.87 -5.50
N ALA A 21 -11.41 -2.99 -6.44
CA ALA A 21 -10.57 -4.17 -6.57
C ALA A 21 -9.70 -4.47 -5.33
N PRO A 22 -9.14 -3.50 -4.58
CA PRO A 22 -8.46 -3.78 -3.32
C PRO A 22 -9.34 -4.50 -2.29
N GLY A 23 -10.62 -4.16 -2.22
CA GLY A 23 -11.59 -4.82 -1.34
C GLY A 23 -11.86 -6.26 -1.79
N VAL A 24 -11.97 -6.49 -3.10
CA VAL A 24 -12.08 -7.84 -3.66
C VAL A 24 -10.84 -8.67 -3.30
N VAL A 25 -9.63 -8.17 -3.52
CA VAL A 25 -8.41 -8.91 -3.17
C VAL A 25 -8.35 -9.20 -1.66
N ALA A 26 -8.80 -8.26 -0.81
CA ALA A 26 -8.85 -8.45 0.63
C ALA A 26 -9.75 -9.64 1.02
N GLN A 27 -10.90 -9.82 0.36
CA GLN A 27 -11.77 -10.97 0.59
C GLN A 27 -11.06 -12.32 0.39
N TYR A 28 -10.14 -12.41 -0.58
CA TYR A 28 -9.41 -13.64 -0.91
C TYR A 28 -8.07 -13.78 -0.17
N THR A 29 -7.70 -12.82 0.67
CA THR A 29 -6.44 -12.80 1.41
C THR A 29 -6.64 -13.34 2.82
N GLY A 30 -5.92 -14.40 3.17
CA GLY A 30 -6.05 -15.09 4.47
C GLY A 30 -7.40 -15.80 4.70
N THR A 31 -7.62 -16.22 5.94
CA THR A 31 -8.87 -16.80 6.45
C THR A 31 -9.24 -16.14 7.80
N PRO A 32 -10.48 -16.27 8.29
CA PRO A 32 -10.86 -15.75 9.61
C PRO A 32 -9.96 -16.24 10.76
N GLU A 33 -9.47 -17.48 10.68
CA GLU A 33 -8.59 -18.09 11.67
C GLU A 33 -7.14 -17.64 11.51
N ARG A 34 -6.74 -17.28 10.28
CA ARG A 34 -5.38 -16.83 9.95
C ARG A 34 -5.43 -15.63 9.01
N PRO A 35 -5.49 -14.41 9.56
CA PRO A 35 -5.52 -13.21 8.74
C PRO A 35 -4.28 -13.05 7.85
N GLY A 36 -4.49 -12.73 6.58
CA GLY A 36 -3.41 -12.62 5.60
C GLY A 36 -2.78 -11.23 5.55
N ARG A 37 -1.47 -11.13 5.31
CA ARG A 37 -0.80 -9.83 5.16
C ARG A 37 -1.18 -9.20 3.82
N PHE A 38 -1.74 -8.00 3.89
CA PHE A 38 -2.19 -7.23 2.72
C PHE A 38 -1.40 -5.94 2.60
N PHE A 39 -0.53 -5.84 1.60
CA PHE A 39 0.29 -4.66 1.31
C PHE A 39 -0.39 -3.82 0.23
N HIS A 40 -0.99 -2.70 0.64
CA HIS A 40 -1.63 -1.77 -0.29
C HIS A 40 -0.62 -0.72 -0.74
N VAL A 41 -0.21 -0.80 -2.01
CA VAL A 41 0.72 0.16 -2.62
C VAL A 41 -0.06 1.39 -3.07
N LEU A 42 0.16 2.50 -2.37
CA LEU A 42 -0.57 3.75 -2.52
C LEU A 42 0.30 4.80 -3.23
N GLY A 43 -0.34 5.79 -3.86
CA GLY A 43 0.34 7.00 -4.30
C GLY A 43 0.63 7.94 -3.13
N SER A 44 1.52 8.91 -3.34
CA SER A 44 1.92 9.90 -2.32
C SER A 44 0.75 10.70 -1.74
N VAL A 45 -0.37 10.83 -2.46
CA VAL A 45 -1.62 11.48 -1.99
C VAL A 45 -2.14 10.86 -0.70
N ALA A 46 -1.87 9.57 -0.44
CA ALA A 46 -2.24 8.92 0.82
C ALA A 46 -1.48 9.47 2.05
N ALA A 47 -0.46 10.30 1.84
CA ALA A 47 0.27 11.04 2.87
C ALA A 47 0.05 12.55 2.82
N ASP A 48 -0.88 13.04 1.99
CA ASP A 48 -1.24 14.46 1.94
C ASP A 48 -1.91 14.88 3.26
N PRO A 49 -1.30 15.78 4.07
CA PRO A 49 -1.87 16.19 5.34
C PRO A 49 -3.20 16.95 5.18
N SER A 50 -3.49 17.50 4.00
CA SER A 50 -4.77 18.18 3.71
C SER A 50 -5.90 17.24 3.32
N ARG A 51 -5.60 15.96 3.06
CA ARG A 51 -6.57 14.94 2.59
C ARG A 51 -6.47 13.65 3.41
N PRO A 52 -6.73 13.70 4.73
CA PRO A 52 -6.74 12.50 5.54
C PRO A 52 -7.84 11.53 5.07
N ASP A 53 -7.54 10.24 5.15
CA ASP A 53 -8.50 9.17 4.86
C ASP A 53 -8.46 8.15 6.00
N PRO A 54 -9.07 8.49 7.15
CA PRO A 54 -9.07 7.60 8.32
C PRO A 54 -9.90 6.33 8.08
N GLY A 55 -10.79 6.34 7.07
CA GLY A 55 -11.72 5.24 6.79
C GLY A 55 -11.09 4.07 6.02
N ARG A 56 -10.04 4.31 5.22
CA ARG A 56 -9.42 3.30 4.35
C ARG A 56 -9.09 2.00 5.08
N ARG A 57 -8.32 2.09 6.17
CA ARG A 57 -7.91 0.91 6.93
C ARG A 57 -9.12 0.10 7.37
N ALA A 58 -10.07 0.75 8.04
CA ALA A 58 -11.26 0.10 8.55
C ALA A 58 -12.13 -0.48 7.41
N ALA A 59 -12.21 0.18 6.26
CA ALA A 59 -12.94 -0.34 5.11
C ALA A 59 -12.29 -1.62 4.55
N LEU A 60 -10.97 -1.65 4.43
CA LEU A 60 -10.23 -2.81 3.92
C LEU A 60 -10.23 -3.98 4.92
N GLU A 61 -10.07 -3.71 6.21
CA GLU A 61 -10.15 -4.72 7.28
C GLU A 61 -11.57 -5.27 7.45
N ARG A 62 -12.62 -4.50 7.13
CA ARG A 62 -14.00 -5.02 7.03
C ARG A 62 -14.24 -5.88 5.78
N ALA A 63 -13.47 -5.66 4.70
CA ALA A 63 -13.67 -6.36 3.44
C ALA A 63 -13.15 -7.80 3.48
N GLY A 64 -12.15 -8.12 4.30
CA GLY A 64 -11.64 -9.47 4.43
C GLY A 64 -10.75 -9.67 5.65
N PRO A 65 -10.37 -10.92 5.96
CA PRO A 65 -9.58 -11.25 7.13
C PRO A 65 -8.10 -10.90 6.88
N ILE A 66 -7.80 -9.60 6.86
CA ILE A 66 -6.48 -9.10 6.50
C ILE A 66 -5.79 -8.37 7.64
N LEU A 67 -4.47 -8.45 7.62
CA LEU A 67 -3.60 -7.55 8.35
C LEU A 67 -3.17 -6.46 7.36
N TYR A 68 -3.75 -5.26 7.46
CA TYR A 68 -3.55 -4.19 6.48
C TYR A 68 -2.24 -3.40 6.69
N ARG A 69 -1.41 -3.29 5.65
CA ARG A 69 -0.19 -2.47 5.60
C ARG A 69 -0.27 -1.46 4.46
N GLU A 70 0.07 -0.21 4.74
CA GLU A 70 0.23 0.82 3.72
C GLU A 70 1.68 0.85 3.23
N VAL A 71 1.87 0.84 1.91
CA VAL A 71 3.17 1.09 1.26
C VAL A 71 3.01 2.32 0.38
N ILE A 72 3.43 3.47 0.88
CA ILE A 72 3.19 4.76 0.22
C ILE A 72 4.38 5.09 -0.68
N ARG A 73 4.12 5.25 -1.98
CA ARG A 73 5.12 5.71 -2.95
C ARG A 73 5.26 7.22 -2.85
N GLY A 74 6.40 7.68 -2.36
CA GLY A 74 6.78 9.08 -2.32
C GLY A 74 7.53 9.52 -3.58
N PHE A 75 8.49 10.40 -3.39
CA PHE A 75 9.40 10.95 -4.39
C PHE A 75 10.82 11.00 -3.82
N VAL A 76 11.79 11.33 -4.65
CA VAL A 76 13.19 11.56 -4.23
C VAL A 76 13.49 13.04 -4.38
N ILE A 77 14.21 13.60 -3.40
CA ILE A 77 14.83 14.93 -3.49
C ILE A 77 16.33 14.70 -3.62
N ASP A 78 16.90 15.11 -4.74
CA ASP A 78 18.32 15.00 -5.04
C ASP A 78 18.85 16.34 -5.53
N ALA A 79 19.93 16.83 -4.92
CA ALA A 79 20.54 18.13 -5.21
C ALA A 79 19.53 19.30 -5.32
N GLY A 80 18.49 19.31 -4.48
CA GLY A 80 17.45 20.35 -4.45
C GLY A 80 16.38 20.24 -5.54
N ARG A 81 16.40 19.17 -6.35
CA ARG A 81 15.36 18.86 -7.35
C ARG A 81 14.62 17.59 -6.96
N SER A 82 13.33 17.58 -7.24
CA SER A 82 12.50 16.42 -6.98
C SER A 82 12.23 15.61 -8.24
N ARG A 83 12.16 14.29 -8.10
CA ARG A 83 11.74 13.37 -9.16
C ARG A 83 10.87 12.25 -8.62
N TRP A 84 10.08 11.65 -9.50
CA TRP A 84 9.39 10.41 -9.19
C TRP A 84 10.37 9.26 -8.95
N LEU A 85 9.92 8.29 -8.15
CA LEU A 85 10.62 7.02 -7.97
C LEU A 85 10.63 6.26 -9.30
N THR A 86 11.74 5.61 -9.58
CA THR A 86 11.87 4.62 -10.65
C THR A 86 11.13 3.34 -10.29
N HIS A 87 10.85 2.49 -11.29
CA HIS A 87 10.28 1.16 -11.05
C HIS A 87 11.14 0.32 -10.10
N ARG A 88 12.47 0.41 -10.24
CA ARG A 88 13.41 -0.30 -9.36
C ARG A 88 13.28 0.15 -7.92
N GLU A 89 13.26 1.47 -7.67
CA GLU A 89 13.09 2.02 -6.32
C GLU A 89 11.74 1.62 -5.71
N ILE A 90 10.66 1.65 -6.50
CA ILE A 90 9.33 1.21 -6.06
C ILE A 90 9.36 -0.28 -5.67
N SER A 91 9.85 -1.16 -6.56
CA SER A 91 9.88 -2.60 -6.31
C SER A 91 10.76 -2.95 -5.12
N GLN A 92 11.94 -2.31 -4.97
CA GLN A 92 12.81 -2.52 -3.82
C GLN A 92 12.14 -2.07 -2.51
N GLY A 93 11.55 -0.87 -2.49
CA GLY A 93 10.85 -0.37 -1.31
C GLY A 93 9.63 -1.21 -0.91
N VAL A 94 8.90 -1.78 -1.88
CA VAL A 94 7.81 -2.73 -1.61
C VAL A 94 8.36 -4.02 -0.98
N LEU A 95 9.44 -4.58 -1.50
CA LEU A 95 10.09 -5.77 -0.92
C LEU A 95 10.58 -5.51 0.51
N GLU A 96 11.15 -4.33 0.77
CA GLU A 96 11.56 -3.93 2.12
C GLU A 96 10.37 -3.79 3.06
N ALA A 97 9.26 -3.22 2.61
CA ALA A 97 8.04 -3.14 3.39
C ALA A 97 7.48 -4.53 3.75
N ILE A 98 7.54 -5.49 2.81
CA ILE A 98 7.13 -6.88 3.05
C ILE A 98 8.01 -7.54 4.12
N ARG A 99 9.33 -7.32 4.07
CA ARG A 99 10.28 -7.87 5.05
C ARG A 99 10.12 -7.23 6.43
N ALA A 100 9.88 -5.92 6.48
CA ALA A 100 9.72 -5.20 7.74
C ALA A 100 8.34 -5.41 8.40
N ASP A 101 7.33 -5.79 7.62
CA ASP A 101 5.94 -6.03 8.04
C ASP A 101 5.32 -4.92 8.92
N ARG A 102 5.72 -3.66 8.68
CA ARG A 102 5.21 -2.51 9.43
C ARG A 102 3.82 -2.09 8.93
N PRO A 103 2.91 -1.61 9.80
CA PRO A 103 1.59 -1.13 9.39
C PRO A 103 1.60 -0.03 8.33
N ARG A 104 2.68 0.76 8.27
CA ARG A 104 2.89 1.83 7.30
C ARG A 104 4.37 1.93 6.95
N SER A 105 4.67 2.00 5.66
CA SER A 105 6.01 2.20 5.08
C SER A 105 5.95 3.27 4.00
N ILE A 106 7.02 4.06 3.87
CA ILE A 106 7.17 5.08 2.82
C ILE A 106 8.38 4.70 1.98
N VAL A 107 8.20 4.68 0.66
CA VAL A 107 9.29 4.54 -0.32
C VAL A 107 9.68 5.93 -0.78
N GLY A 108 10.95 6.33 -0.61
CA GLY A 108 11.39 7.72 -0.81
C GLY A 108 10.94 8.64 0.33
N THR A 109 10.53 9.86 -0.01
CA THR A 109 9.94 10.84 0.92
C THR A 109 8.57 11.32 0.46
N VAL A 110 7.74 11.74 1.40
CA VAL A 110 6.46 12.44 1.16
C VAL A 110 6.48 13.88 1.67
N THR A 111 7.58 14.29 2.30
CA THR A 111 7.79 15.64 2.84
C THR A 111 9.14 16.22 2.40
N PRO A 112 9.22 17.56 2.25
CA PRO A 112 8.13 18.53 2.35
C PRO A 112 7.15 18.43 1.18
N TRP A 113 5.84 18.61 1.44
CA TRP A 113 4.79 18.47 0.42
C TRP A 113 4.94 19.39 -0.80
N PRO A 114 5.37 20.66 -0.65
CA PRO A 114 5.63 21.54 -1.80
C PRO A 114 6.74 21.06 -2.74
N ALA A 115 7.60 20.14 -2.30
CA ALA A 115 8.64 19.56 -3.14
C ALA A 115 8.15 18.34 -3.94
N ARG A 116 6.88 17.93 -3.79
CA ARG A 116 6.32 16.85 -4.61
C ARG A 116 6.29 17.28 -6.09
N PRO A 117 6.81 16.46 -7.03
CA PRO A 117 6.77 16.78 -8.46
C PRO A 117 5.36 16.93 -9.04
#